data_AF-A0A1I0VXJ8-F1
#
_entry.id   AF-A0A1I0VXJ8-F1
#
_cell.length_a   1.000
_cell.length_b   1.000
_cell.length_c   1.000
_cell.angle_alpha   90.00
_cell.angle_beta   90.00
_cell.angle_gamma   90.00
#
_symmetry.space_group_name_H-M   'P 1'
#
loop_
_entity.id
_entity.type
_entity.pdbx_description
1 polymer ?
#
loop_
_entity_poly.entity_id
_entity_poly.type
_entity_poly.pdbx_seq_one_letter_code
_entity_poly.pdbx_strand_id
1 'polypeptide(L)' 'MRINNVRKLLYSIAKILGDVNAVKKGNVGKRIGRRTAGKGTGKMLRKLFK' A
#
# COMPACT_ATOMS: atom_id res chain seq x y z
N MET A 1 -23.84 -12.75 3.78
CA MET A 1 -22.55 -12.03 3.62
C MET A 1 -22.74 -10.56 3.93
N ARG A 2 -21.94 -9.97 4.82
CA ARG A 2 -21.95 -8.51 5.04
C ARG A 2 -21.10 -7.83 3.96
N ILE A 3 -21.58 -6.74 3.37
CA ILE A 3 -20.86 -5.93 2.36
C ILE A 3 -19.43 -5.61 2.79
N ASN A 4 -19.21 -5.39 4.09
CA ASN A 4 -17.88 -5.11 4.65
C ASN A 4 -16.90 -6.28 4.50
N ASN A 5 -17.36 -7.53 4.53
CA ASN A 5 -16.51 -8.70 4.36
C ASN A 5 -16.10 -8.89 2.90
N VAL A 6 -17.03 -8.63 1.97
CA VAL A 6 -16.74 -8.63 0.52
C VAL A 6 -15.72 -7.56 0.18
N ARG A 7 -15.90 -6.34 0.70
CA ARG A 7 -14.94 -5.24 0.54
C ARG A 7 -13.55 -5.62 1.01
N LYS A 8 -13.42 -6.19 2.21
CA LYS A 8 -12.13 -6.62 2.76
C LYS A 8 -11.44 -7.67 1.88
N LEU A 9 -12.19 -8.65 1.40
CA LEU A 9 -11.68 -9.68 0.48
C LEU A 9 -11.16 -9.05 -0.82
N LEU A 10 -11.95 -8.18 -1.45
CA LEU A 10 -11.58 -7.50 -2.69
C LEU A 10 -10.32 -6.65 -2.52
N TYR A 11 -10.19 -5.91 -1.40
CA TYR A 11 -8.98 -5.13 -1.12
C TYR A 11 -7.74 -6.01 -0.93
N SER A 12 -7.87 -7.15 -0.24
CA SER A 12 -6.75 -8.08 -0.07
C SER A 12 -6.28 -8.63 -1.41
N ILE A 13 -7.22 -9.07 -2.26
CA ILE A 13 -6.91 -9.57 -3.60
C ILE A 13 -6.23 -8.49 -4.44
N ALA A 14 -6.78 -7.26 -4.46
CA ALA A 14 -6.21 -6.14 -5.20
C ALA A 14 -4.77 -5.80 -4.74
N LYS A 15 -4.49 -5.92 -3.44
CA LYS A 15 -3.16 -5.66 -2.89
C LYS A 15 -2.14 -6.67 -3.40
N ILE A 16 -2.50 -7.95 -3.38
CA ILE A 16 -1.67 -9.06 -3.87
C ILE A 16 -1.42 -8.91 -5.38
N LEU A 17 -2.47 -8.67 -6.17
CA LEU A 17 -2.33 -8.41 -7.61
C LEU A 17 -1.37 -7.27 -7.90
N GLY A 18 -1.46 -6.19 -7.11
CA GLY A 18 -0.54 -5.07 -7.24
C GLY A 18 0.90 -5.44 -6.95
N ASP A 19 1.15 -6.23 -5.90
CA ASP A 19 2.50 -6.67 -5.53
C ASP A 19 3.07 -7.60 -6.63
N VAL A 20 2.28 -8.54 -7.15
CA VAL A 20 2.65 -9.42 -8.28
C VAL A 20 2.96 -8.61 -9.55
N ASN A 21 2.14 -7.63 -9.89
CA ASN A 21 2.37 -6.77 -11.05
C ASN A 21 3.66 -5.93 -10.91
N ALA A 22 3.97 -5.49 -9.69
CA ALA A 22 5.21 -4.77 -9.41
C ALA A 22 6.45 -5.68 -9.57
N VAL A 23 6.35 -6.95 -9.18
CA VAL A 23 7.39 -7.98 -9.41
C VAL A 23 7.55 -8.24 -10.90
N LYS A 24 6.45 -8.53 -11.61
CA LYS A 24 6.45 -8.83 -13.04
C LYS A 24 7.04 -7.69 -13.88
N LYS A 25 6.83 -6.44 -13.49
CA LYS A 25 7.36 -5.25 -14.16
C LYS A 25 8.73 -4.78 -13.63
N GLY A 26 9.35 -5.49 -12.68
CA GLY A 26 10.63 -5.09 -12.06
C GLY A 26 10.58 -3.80 -11.25
N ASN A 27 9.39 -3.29 -10.91
CA ASN A 27 9.19 -1.99 -10.24
C ASN A 27 8.96 -2.12 -8.72
N VAL A 28 9.29 -3.28 -8.13
CA VAL A 28 9.13 -3.54 -6.69
C VAL A 28 9.89 -2.52 -5.85
N GLY A 29 11.13 -2.19 -6.24
CA GLY A 29 11.94 -1.18 -5.56
C GLY A 29 11.25 0.17 -5.50
N LYS A 30 10.69 0.65 -6.62
CA LYS A 30 9.90 1.90 -6.66
C LYS A 30 8.64 1.83 -5.80
N ARG A 31 7.96 0.67 -5.73
CA ARG A 31 6.77 0.46 -4.89
C ARG A 31 7.11 0.51 -3.40
N ILE A 32 8.18 -0.15 -2.99
CA ILE A 32 8.67 -0.11 -1.61
C ILE A 32 9.17 1.29 -1.26
N GLY A 33 9.99 1.90 -2.12
CA GLY A 33 10.51 3.26 -1.94
C GLY A 33 9.40 4.30 -1.74
N ARG A 34 8.34 4.26 -2.55
CA ARG A 34 7.17 5.15 -2.35
C ARG A 34 6.44 4.88 -1.04
N ARG A 35 6.30 3.61 -0.63
CA ARG A 35 5.67 3.25 0.65
C ARG A 35 6.50 3.72 1.84
N THR A 36 7.82 3.55 1.81
CA THR A 36 8.72 3.97 2.88
C THR A 36 8.81 5.49 2.95
N ALA A 37 8.95 6.16 1.81
CA ALA A 37 8.92 7.63 1.72
C ALA A 37 7.60 8.19 2.29
N GLY A 38 6.45 7.69 1.84
CA GLY A 38 5.15 8.16 2.35
C GLY A 38 4.96 7.91 3.86
N LYS A 39 5.40 6.76 4.39
CA LYS A 39 5.39 6.49 5.83
C LYS A 39 6.33 7.42 6.60
N GLY A 40 7.51 7.69 6.06
CA GLY A 40 8.50 8.60 6.63
C GLY A 40 7.97 10.03 6.70
N THR A 41 7.51 10.56 5.57
CA THR A 41 6.87 11.88 5.47
C THR A 41 5.67 11.99 6.41
N GLY A 42 4.77 11.01 6.42
CA GLY A 42 3.62 11.02 7.32
C GLY A 42 4.01 11.04 8.80
N LYS A 43 5.05 10.31 9.20
CA LYS A 43 5.57 10.31 10.58
C LYS A 43 6.21 11.65 10.94
N MET A 44 6.92 12.28 10.01
CA MET A 44 7.50 13.61 10.17
C MET A 44 6.42 14.67 10.29
N LEU A 45 5.47 14.73 9.36
CA LEU A 45 4.35 15.68 9.38
C LEU A 45 3.53 15.53 10.67
N ARG A 46 3.28 14.30 11.13
CA ARG A 46 2.60 14.06 12.41
C ARG A 46 3.35 14.64 13.61
N LYS A 47 4.67 14.79 13.56
CA LYS A 47 5.46 15.44 14.63
C LYS A 47 5.48 16.97 14.52
N LEU A 48 5.21 17.52 13.33
CA LEU A 48 5.21 18.96 13.08
C LEU A 48 3.85 19.61 13.37
N PHE A 49 2.77 18.87 13.14
CA PHE A 49 1.39 19.38 13.23
C PHE A 49 0.59 18.79 14.40
N LYS A 50 1.21 18.00 15.26
CA LYS A 50 0.63 17.49 16.52
C LYS A 50 1.58 17.79 17.66
#